data_AF-A0A7W1GLP8-F1
#
_entry.id   AF-A0A7W1GLP8-F1
#
_cell.length_a   1.000
_cell.length_b   1.000
_cell.length_c   1.000
_cell.angle_alpha   90.00
_cell.angle_beta   90.00
_cell.angle_gamma   90.00
#
_symmetry.space_group_name_H-M   'P 1'
#
loop_
_entity.id
_entity.type
_entity.pdbx_description
1 polymer ?
#
loop_
_entity_poly.entity_id
_entity_poly.type
_entity_poly.pdbx_seq_one_letter_code
_entity_poly.pdbx_strand_id
1 'polypeptide(L)'
;MMRPFSLISASFAAAALLAGCGGSSAPTTQSTPTQTTSAAANAAYERSYTDCGSIQLVDLAQKFHVKRNKDAVAIAVGRYWAKRARGGADAEAAGTEGCHAGFAAAGR
;
A
#
# COMPACT_ATOMS: atom_id res chain seq x y z
N MET A 1 25.27 -21.16 28.89
CA MET A 1 23.94 -21.50 29.47
C MET A 1 22.88 -20.72 28.70
N MET A 2 22.26 -21.31 27.66
CA MET A 2 20.94 -21.98 27.67
C MET A 2 19.79 -21.00 28.01
N ARG A 3 19.10 -20.45 26.99
CA ARG A 3 17.76 -20.84 26.41
C ARG A 3 16.60 -20.04 27.07
N PRO A 4 15.39 -19.86 26.47
CA PRO A 4 14.85 -20.49 25.25
C PRO A 4 14.08 -19.57 24.26
N PHE A 5 13.92 -20.10 23.05
CA PHE A 5 12.82 -19.82 22.11
C PHE A 5 11.45 -20.17 22.74
N SER A 6 10.45 -19.29 22.60
CA SER A 6 9.01 -19.61 22.72
C SER A 6 8.34 -19.17 21.41
N LEU A 7 8.01 -20.07 20.48
CA LEU A 7 6.74 -20.82 20.36
C LEU A 7 5.52 -19.88 20.30
N ILE A 8 5.04 -19.56 19.11
CA ILE A 8 3.85 -20.16 18.46
C ILE A 8 2.65 -20.16 19.39
N SER A 9 1.71 -19.24 19.18
CA SER A 9 0.31 -19.44 19.58
C SER A 9 -0.59 -19.03 18.43
N ALA A 10 -1.19 -20.06 17.82
CA ALA A 10 -2.29 -19.94 16.89
C ALA A 10 -3.51 -19.30 17.57
N SER A 11 -4.29 -18.54 16.82
CA SER A 11 -5.68 -18.23 17.16
C SER A 11 -6.46 -18.11 15.86
N PHE A 12 -6.85 -19.28 15.33
CA PHE A 12 -7.94 -19.47 14.37
C PHE A 12 -9.19 -19.80 15.19
N ALA A 13 -10.18 -18.90 15.20
CA ALA A 13 -11.60 -19.10 15.55
C ALA A 13 -12.21 -17.69 15.77
N ALA A 14 -13.40 -17.32 15.32
CA ALA A 14 -14.55 -18.09 14.94
C ALA A 14 -15.41 -17.28 13.94
N ALA A 15 -16.02 -18.00 12.99
CA ALA A 15 -17.17 -17.50 12.24
C ALA A 15 -18.36 -17.36 13.20
N ALA A 16 -18.84 -16.14 13.41
CA ALA A 16 -20.12 -15.88 14.05
C ALA A 16 -21.12 -15.48 12.96
N LEU A 17 -21.93 -16.45 12.55
CA LEU A 17 -23.19 -16.25 11.84
C LEU A 17 -24.15 -15.54 12.80
N LEU A 18 -24.44 -14.27 12.55
CA LEU A 18 -25.66 -13.63 13.05
C LEU A 18 -26.57 -13.36 11.86
N ALA A 19 -27.60 -14.19 11.78
CA ALA A 19 -28.77 -14.00 10.95
C ALA A 19 -29.45 -12.68 11.32
N GLY A 20 -29.40 -11.71 10.41
CA GLY A 20 -30.27 -10.54 10.41
C GLY A 20 -31.30 -10.69 9.29
N CYS A 21 -32.50 -11.16 9.64
CA CYS A 21 -33.68 -11.05 8.80
C CYS A 21 -34.31 -9.69 9.10
N GLY A 22 -34.21 -8.76 8.17
CA GLY A 22 -34.76 -7.42 8.30
C GLY A 22 -34.75 -6.75 6.92
N GLY A 23 -35.87 -6.88 6.21
CA GLY A 23 -36.04 -6.22 4.93
C GLY A 23 -36.02 -4.70 5.09
N SER A 24 -35.23 -4.03 4.27
CA SER A 24 -35.44 -2.66 3.77
C SER A 24 -34.38 -2.37 2.72
N SER A 25 -34.82 -1.94 1.55
CA SER A 25 -34.00 -1.56 0.40
C SER A 25 -32.84 -0.66 0.82
N ALA A 26 -31.60 -1.13 0.63
CA ALA A 26 -30.38 -0.36 0.87
C ALA A 26 -29.35 -0.70 -0.22
N PRO A 27 -28.56 0.29 -0.65
CA PRO A 27 -27.95 0.35 -1.96
C PRO A 27 -26.92 -0.76 -2.15
N THR A 28 -26.74 -1.18 -3.40
CA THR A 28 -25.59 -1.98 -3.86
C THR A 28 -24.30 -1.33 -3.36
N THR A 29 -23.86 -1.76 -2.17
CA THR A 29 -22.52 -1.50 -1.69
C THR A 29 -21.66 -2.42 -2.53
N GLN A 30 -21.25 -1.88 -3.67
CA GLN A 30 -20.21 -2.44 -4.51
C GLN A 30 -19.01 -2.58 -3.58
N SER A 31 -18.87 -3.77 -2.99
CA SER A 31 -17.69 -4.15 -2.24
C SER A 31 -16.59 -4.15 -3.29
N THR A 32 -15.86 -3.03 -3.37
CA THR A 32 -14.62 -2.95 -4.12
C THR A 32 -13.83 -4.18 -3.67
N PRO A 33 -13.53 -5.14 -4.56
CA PRO A 33 -12.81 -6.33 -4.14
C PRO A 33 -11.55 -5.82 -3.45
N THR A 34 -11.37 -6.18 -2.18
CA THR A 34 -10.09 -6.00 -1.51
C THR A 34 -9.13 -6.82 -2.34
N GLN A 35 -8.44 -6.17 -3.29
CA GLN A 35 -7.37 -6.83 -4.01
C GLN A 35 -6.44 -7.33 -2.91
N THR A 36 -6.28 -8.64 -2.83
CA THR A 36 -5.28 -9.21 -1.94
C THR A 36 -3.95 -8.86 -2.58
N THR A 37 -3.45 -7.68 -2.24
CA THR A 37 -2.15 -7.18 -2.68
C THR A 37 -1.08 -8.03 -2.05
N SER A 38 -0.02 -8.32 -2.81
CA SER A 38 1.12 -9.02 -2.25
C SER A 38 1.74 -8.21 -1.10
N ALA A 39 2.43 -8.87 -0.17
CA ALA A 39 3.15 -8.17 0.90
C ALA A 39 4.15 -7.14 0.33
N ALA A 40 4.74 -7.44 -0.83
CA ALA A 40 5.62 -6.51 -1.54
C ALA A 40 4.87 -5.29 -2.09
N ALA A 41 3.67 -5.49 -2.64
CA ALA A 41 2.82 -4.40 -3.11
C ALA A 41 2.37 -3.47 -1.98
N ASN A 42 1.95 -4.02 -0.83
CA ASN A 42 1.64 -3.21 0.35
C ASN A 42 2.86 -2.43 0.84
N ALA A 43 4.02 -3.09 0.95
CA ALA A 43 5.25 -2.41 1.35
C ALA A 43 5.64 -1.29 0.38
N ALA A 44 5.49 -1.50 -0.93
CA ALA A 44 5.78 -0.50 -1.94
C ALA A 44 4.80 0.68 -1.86
N TYR A 45 3.50 0.40 -1.67
CA TYR A 45 2.46 1.42 -1.50
C TYR A 45 2.75 2.32 -0.30
N GLU A 46 2.86 1.75 0.90
CA GLU A 46 2.99 2.50 2.16
C GLU A 46 4.24 3.39 2.19
N ARG A 47 5.36 2.86 1.67
CA ARG A 47 6.62 3.59 1.61
C ARG A 47 6.58 4.72 0.60
N SER A 48 6.01 4.46 -0.58
CA SER A 48 5.85 5.47 -1.63
C SER A 48 4.88 6.57 -1.21
N TYR A 49 3.78 6.20 -0.54
CA TYR A 49 2.82 7.13 0.05
C TYR A 49 3.49 8.07 1.04
N THR A 50 4.27 7.52 1.97
CA THR A 50 4.97 8.33 2.97
C THR A 50 6.01 9.26 2.34
N ASP A 51 6.83 8.76 1.41
CA ASP A 51 7.86 9.55 0.73
C ASP A 51 7.23 10.73 -0.02
N CYS A 52 6.20 10.48 -0.84
CA CYS A 52 5.56 11.50 -1.66
C CYS A 52 4.60 12.40 -0.88
N GLY A 53 4.07 11.92 0.24
CA GLY A 53 3.28 12.71 1.18
C GLY A 53 4.13 13.66 2.04
N SER A 54 5.41 13.35 2.25
CA SER A 54 6.27 14.11 3.17
C SER A 54 7.32 14.97 2.46
N ILE A 55 7.92 14.47 1.37
CA ILE A 55 9.05 15.13 0.69
C ILE A 55 8.55 16.02 -0.46
N GLN A 56 9.21 17.16 -0.70
CA GLN A 56 8.84 18.03 -1.83
C GLN A 56 9.10 17.36 -3.17
N LEU A 57 8.23 17.65 -4.15
CA LEU A 57 8.32 17.10 -5.50
C LEU A 57 9.69 17.40 -6.16
N VAL A 58 10.25 18.58 -5.92
CA VAL A 58 11.56 18.98 -6.46
C VAL A 58 12.70 18.12 -5.91
N ASP A 59 12.68 17.82 -4.60
CA ASP A 59 13.72 17.02 -3.95
C ASP A 59 13.63 15.56 -4.39
N LEU A 60 12.40 15.04 -4.53
CA LEU A 60 12.18 13.70 -5.07
C LEU A 60 12.63 13.60 -6.53
N ALA A 61 12.28 14.57 -7.37
CA ALA A 61 12.72 14.60 -8.76
C ALA A 61 14.24 14.61 -8.89
N GLN A 62 14.93 15.38 -8.04
CA GLN A 62 16.39 15.39 -7.97
C GLN A 62 16.96 14.06 -7.48
N LYS A 63 16.42 13.52 -6.39
CA LYS A 63 16.84 12.23 -5.79
C LYS A 63 16.76 11.07 -6.79
N PHE A 64 15.71 11.03 -7.60
CA PHE A 64 15.48 9.97 -8.57
C PHE A 64 15.96 10.32 -9.99
N HIS A 65 16.56 11.50 -10.18
CA HIS A 65 17.05 11.98 -11.48
C HIS A 65 15.98 11.93 -12.59
N VAL A 66 14.74 12.31 -12.26
CA VAL A 66 13.61 12.34 -13.19
C VAL A 66 13.09 13.76 -13.39
N LYS A 67 12.22 13.93 -14.41
CA LYS A 67 11.53 15.20 -14.64
C LYS A 67 10.72 15.60 -13.41
N ARG A 68 10.72 16.90 -13.09
CA ARG A 68 9.93 17.47 -11.98
C ARG A 68 8.44 17.54 -12.32
N ASN A 69 7.80 16.37 -12.38
CA ASN A 69 6.35 16.21 -12.45
C ASN A 69 5.94 14.98 -11.63
N LYS A 70 4.67 14.93 -11.22
CA LYS A 70 4.18 13.92 -10.27
C LYS A 70 4.30 12.51 -10.82
N ASP A 71 3.93 12.28 -12.09
CA ASP A 71 3.92 10.94 -12.69
C ASP A 71 5.33 10.35 -12.80
N ALA A 72 6.29 11.13 -13.31
CA ALA A 72 7.68 10.69 -13.45
C ALA A 72 8.30 10.36 -12.09
N VAL A 73 7.99 11.16 -11.07
CA VAL A 73 8.43 10.90 -9.69
C VAL A 73 7.72 9.67 -9.11
N ALA A 74 6.41 9.54 -9.27
CA ALA A 74 5.63 8.43 -8.75
C ALA A 74 6.06 7.08 -9.32
N ILE A 75 6.30 7.02 -10.63
CA ILE A 75 6.83 5.83 -11.29
C ILE A 75 8.22 5.48 -10.75
N ALA A 76 9.10 6.47 -10.57
CA ALA A 76 10.45 6.23 -10.06
C ALA A 76 10.47 5.77 -8.59
N VAL A 77 9.67 6.40 -7.74
CA VAL A 77 9.49 6.04 -6.33
C VAL A 77 8.88 4.65 -6.20
N GLY A 78 7.82 4.37 -6.97
CA GLY A 78 7.14 3.08 -7.00
C GLY A 78 8.08 1.95 -7.39
N ARG A 79 8.85 2.12 -8.48
CA ARG A 79 9.89 1.16 -8.91
C ARG A 79 10.97 0.94 -7.86
N TYR A 80 11.43 2.01 -7.23
CA TYR A 80 12.45 1.92 -6.20
C TYR A 80 11.99 1.07 -5.01
N TRP A 81 10.79 1.33 -4.50
CA TRP A 81 10.25 0.58 -3.35
C TRP A 81 9.82 -0.82 -3.72
N ALA A 82 9.25 -1.05 -4.90
CA ALA A 82 8.93 -2.39 -5.41
C ALA A 82 10.18 -3.27 -5.46
N LYS A 83 11.28 -2.75 -6.03
CA LYS A 83 12.57 -3.46 -6.09
C LYS A 83 13.09 -3.79 -4.68
N ARG A 84 12.99 -2.85 -3.74
CA ARG A 84 13.45 -3.03 -2.36
C ARG A 84 12.61 -4.04 -1.59
N ALA A 85 11.32 -4.12 -1.90
CA ALA A 85 10.38 -5.11 -1.39
C ALA A 85 10.51 -6.48 -2.09
N ARG A 86 11.39 -6.61 -3.10
CA ARG A 86 11.52 -7.79 -3.97
C ARG A 86 10.20 -8.14 -4.68
N GLY A 87 9.39 -7.13 -5.00
CA GLY A 87 8.12 -7.25 -5.72
C GLY A 87 8.27 -7.13 -7.23
N GLY A 88 7.22 -7.51 -7.95
CA GLY A 88 7.12 -7.41 -9.41
C GLY A 88 6.28 -6.21 -9.85
N ALA A 89 5.66 -6.33 -11.02
CA ALA A 89 4.85 -5.27 -11.62
C ALA A 89 3.67 -4.83 -10.74
N ASP A 90 3.11 -5.74 -9.94
CA ASP A 90 2.07 -5.45 -8.95
C ASP A 90 2.57 -4.46 -7.88
N ALA A 91 3.78 -4.65 -7.39
CA ALA A 91 4.39 -3.76 -6.41
C ALA A 91 4.82 -2.42 -7.01
N GLU A 92 5.25 -2.40 -8.28
CA GLU A 92 5.53 -1.14 -8.98
C GLU A 92 4.25 -0.31 -9.16
N ALA A 93 3.15 -0.94 -9.56
CA ALA A 93 1.86 -0.30 -9.71
C ALA A 93 1.35 0.24 -8.37
N ALA A 94 1.37 -0.59 -7.32
CA ALA A 94 0.96 -0.19 -5.98
C ALA A 94 1.84 0.92 -5.40
N GLY A 95 3.16 0.87 -5.61
CA GLY A 95 4.07 1.95 -5.21
C GLY A 95 3.79 3.26 -5.94
N THR A 96 3.53 3.18 -7.25
CA THR A 96 3.17 4.36 -8.05
C THR A 96 1.87 4.98 -7.56
N GLU A 97 0.83 4.17 -7.36
CA GLU A 97 -0.46 4.58 -6.78
C GLU A 97 -0.29 5.20 -5.39
N GLY A 98 0.48 4.56 -4.51
CA GLY A 98 0.78 5.07 -3.17
C GLY A 98 1.42 6.45 -3.22
N CYS A 99 2.39 6.67 -4.11
CA CYS A 99 3.00 7.99 -4.28
C CYS A 99 1.99 9.05 -4.75
N HIS A 100 1.11 8.72 -5.70
CA HIS A 100 0.04 9.63 -6.14
C HIS A 100 -0.91 9.99 -4.99
N ALA A 101 -1.33 9.00 -4.20
CA ALA A 101 -2.16 9.21 -3.02
C ALA A 101 -1.45 10.11 -1.99
N GLY A 102 -0.13 9.94 -1.81
CA GLY A 102 0.69 10.79 -0.95
C GLY A 102 0.71 12.25 -1.40
N PHE A 103 0.93 12.51 -2.69
CA PHE A 103 0.87 13.87 -3.23
C PHE A 103 -0.51 14.51 -3.04
N ALA A 104 -1.57 13.77 -3.35
CA ALA A 104 -2.95 14.24 -3.19
C ALA A 104 -3.26 14.58 -1.72
N ALA A 105 -2.87 13.71 -0.78
CA ALA A 105 -3.04 13.94 0.65
C ALA A 105 -2.26 15.16 1.17
N ALA A 106 -1.11 15.46 0.58
CA ALA A 106 -0.31 16.62 0.90
C ALA A 106 -0.79 17.92 0.21
N GLY A 107 -1.86 17.88 -0.60
CA GLY A 107 -2.35 19.03 -1.36
C GLY A 107 -1.39 19.50 -2.46
N ARG A 108 -0.51 18.61 -2.93
CA ARG A 108 0.52 18.91 -3.93
C ARG A 108 0.09 18.48 -5.31
#